data_AF-A0A7L0RUK0-F1
#
_entry.id   AF-A0A7L0RUK0-F1
#
_cell.length_a   1.000
_cell.length_b   1.000
_cell.length_c   1.000
_cell.angle_alpha   90.00
_cell.angle_beta   90.00
_cell.angle_gamma   90.00
#
_symmetry.space_group_name_H-M   'P 1'
#
loop_
_entity.id
_entity.type
_entity.pdbx_description
1 polymer ?
#
loop_
_entity_poly.entity_id
_entity_poly.type
_entity_poly.pdbx_seq_one_letter_code
_entity_poly.pdbx_strand_id
1 'polypeptide(L)' 'MILRFCVIQDSINASKDLQKEFATIEKKKEELADYFCEDRKNLSLEDLFSTMKTFREHFLKALQ' A
#
# COMPACT_ATOMS: atom_id res chain seq x y z
N MET A 1 23.73 31.62 -2.75
CA MET A 1 22.79 31.07 -3.75
C MET A 1 22.88 29.54 -3.92
N ILE A 2 23.99 28.89 -3.55
CA ILE A 2 24.24 27.45 -3.76
C ILE A 2 23.41 26.52 -2.83
N LEU A 3 23.12 26.93 -1.59
CA LEU A 3 22.35 26.10 -0.63
C LEU A 3 20.90 25.79 -1.07
N ARG A 4 20.25 26.65 -1.86
CA ARG A 4 18.84 26.47 -2.27
C ARG A 4 18.68 25.43 -3.37
N PHE A 5 19.74 25.14 -4.11
CA PHE A 5 19.72 24.16 -5.21
C PHE A 5 19.74 22.72 -4.70
N CYS A 6 20.38 22.47 -3.54
CA CYS A 6 20.42 21.14 -2.92
C CYS A 6 19.02 20.71 -2.41
N VAL A 7 18.31 21.60 -1.71
CA VAL A 7 16.98 21.28 -1.13
C VAL A 7 15.96 20.87 -2.20
N ILE A 8 15.96 21.54 -3.35
CA ILE A 8 15.07 21.19 -4.45
C ILE A 8 15.46 19.82 -5.04
N GLN A 9 16.75 19.58 -5.23
CA GLN A 9 17.23 18.30 -5.78
C GLN A 9 16.94 17.13 -4.84
N ASP A 10 17.10 17.33 -3.54
CA ASP A 10 16.78 16.34 -2.51
C ASP A 10 15.27 16.04 -2.49
N SER A 11 14.43 17.07 -2.57
CA SER A 11 12.98 16.91 -2.70
C SER A 11 12.57 16.14 -3.95
N ILE A 12 13.26 16.38 -5.08
CA ILE A 12 13.03 15.64 -6.34
C ILE A 12 13.42 14.17 -6.16
N ASN A 13 14.56 13.89 -5.53
CA ASN A 13 15.03 12.53 -5.29
C ASN A 13 14.07 11.78 -4.35
N ALA A 14 13.67 12.40 -3.24
CA ALA A 14 12.67 11.84 -2.33
C ALA A 14 11.33 11.55 -3.03
N SER A 15 10.90 12.43 -3.94
CA SER A 15 9.68 12.22 -4.73
C SER A 15 9.80 11.05 -5.70
N LYS A 16 10.98 10.87 -6.32
CA LYS A 16 11.25 9.70 -7.19
C LYS A 16 11.27 8.40 -6.40
N ASP A 17 11.83 8.40 -5.20
CA ASP A 17 11.84 7.21 -4.35
C ASP A 17 10.42 6.87 -3.87
N LEU A 18 9.64 7.89 -3.49
CA LEU A 18 8.23 7.71 -3.16
C LEU A 18 7.41 7.12 -4.33
N GLN A 19 7.69 7.54 -5.58
CA GLN A 19 7.05 6.95 -6.77
C GLN A 19 7.37 5.46 -6.95
N LYS A 20 8.59 5.02 -6.61
CA LYS A 20 8.96 3.59 -6.66
C LYS A 20 8.21 2.78 -5.60
N GLU A 21 8.02 3.34 -4.41
CA GLU A 21 7.23 2.72 -3.35
C GLU A 21 5.76 2.58 -3.77
N PHE A 22 5.16 3.62 -4.36
CA PHE A 22 3.80 3.53 -4.90
C PHE A 22 3.68 2.46 -5.98
N ALA A 23 4.62 2.38 -6.92
CA ALA A 23 4.62 1.33 -7.95
C ALA A 23 4.72 -0.08 -7.34
N THR A 24 5.49 -0.23 -6.25
CA THR A 24 5.60 -1.49 -5.51
C THR A 24 4.30 -1.85 -4.80
N ILE A 25 3.62 -0.87 -4.21
CA ILE A 25 2.31 -1.06 -3.55
C ILE A 25 1.25 -1.47 -4.56
N GLU A 26 1.16 -0.80 -5.71
CA GLU A 26 0.21 -1.15 -6.77
C GLU A 26 0.45 -2.57 -7.31
N LYS A 27 1.71 -2.96 -7.52
CA LYS A 27 2.02 -4.33 -7.94
C LYS A 27 1.55 -5.36 -6.90
N LYS A 28 1.81 -5.13 -5.61
CA LYS A 28 1.34 -6.02 -4.54
C LYS A 28 -0.17 -6.07 -4.44
N LYS A 29 -0.85 -4.94 -4.70
CA LYS A 29 -2.32 -4.88 -4.76
C LYS A 29 -2.87 -5.73 -5.90
N GLU A 30 -2.25 -5.69 -7.07
CA GLU A 30 -2.63 -6.56 -8.20
C GLU A 30 -2.41 -8.05 -7.87
N GLU A 31 -1.25 -8.40 -7.30
CA GLU A 31 -0.95 -9.77 -6.85
C GLU A 31 -1.98 -10.27 -5.81
N LEU A 32 -2.45 -9.38 -4.94
CA LEU A 32 -3.47 -9.69 -3.94
C LEU A 32 -4.85 -9.90 -4.57
N ALA A 33 -5.22 -9.09 -5.57
CA ALA A 33 -6.45 -9.27 -6.32
C ALA A 33 -6.45 -10.61 -7.08
N ASP A 34 -5.33 -10.95 -7.72
CA ASP A 34 -5.17 -12.26 -8.37
C ASP A 34 -5.31 -13.42 -7.37
N TYR A 35 -4.71 -13.29 -6.18
CA TYR A 35 -4.78 -14.31 -5.13
C TYR A 35 -6.22 -14.55 -4.62
N PHE A 36 -7.00 -13.48 -4.46
CA PHE A 36 -8.40 -13.56 -4.02
C PHE A 36 -9.39 -13.77 -5.16
N CYS A 37 -8.91 -13.89 -6.41
CA CYS A 37 -9.74 -13.95 -7.62
C CYS A 37 -10.68 -12.75 -7.77
N GLU A 38 -10.23 -11.56 -7.36
CA GLU A 38 -10.95 -10.30 -7.50
C GLU A 38 -10.47 -9.48 -8.71
N ASP A 39 -11.26 -8.48 -9.11
CA ASP A 39 -10.86 -7.55 -10.16
C ASP A 39 -9.76 -6.60 -9.62
N ARG A 40 -8.58 -6.65 -10.25
CA ARG A 40 -7.41 -5.80 -9.92
C ARG A 40 -7.72 -4.32 -9.79
N LYS A 41 -8.68 -3.80 -10.58
CA LYS A 41 -9.04 -2.39 -10.58
C LYS A 41 -10.00 -2.02 -9.45
N ASN A 42 -10.79 -2.97 -8.97
CA ASN A 42 -11.86 -2.75 -8.00
C ASN A 42 -11.50 -3.21 -6.59
N LEU A 43 -10.37 -3.89 -6.38
CA LEU A 43 -9.91 -4.28 -5.05
C LEU A 43 -9.65 -3.04 -4.17
N SER A 44 -10.39 -2.93 -3.08
CA SER A 44 -10.19 -1.93 -2.02
C SER A 44 -9.32 -2.51 -0.91
N LEU A 45 -8.11 -1.97 -0.74
CA LEU A 45 -7.21 -2.43 0.33
C LEU A 45 -7.77 -2.12 1.72
N GLU A 46 -8.49 -1.01 1.87
CA GLU A 46 -9.14 -0.62 3.12
C GLU A 46 -10.20 -1.65 3.53
N ASP A 47 -11.11 -1.99 2.62
CA ASP A 47 -12.18 -2.95 2.89
C ASP A 47 -11.61 -4.35 3.14
N LEU A 48 -10.62 -4.78 2.34
CA LEU A 48 -9.97 -6.08 2.50
C LEU A 48 -9.30 -6.20 3.87
N PHE A 49 -8.45 -5.24 4.25
CA PHE A 49 -7.75 -5.31 5.53
C PHE A 49 -8.70 -5.12 6.72
N SER A 50 -9.75 -4.31 6.58
CA SER A 50 -10.81 -4.18 7.58
C SER A 50 -11.54 -5.52 7.79
N THR A 51 -11.86 -6.21 6.70
CA THR A 51 -12.48 -7.55 6.73
C THR A 51 -11.57 -8.57 7.40
N MET A 52 -10.29 -8.63 7.02
CA MET A 52 -9.31 -9.55 7.62
C MET A 52 -9.12 -9.29 9.12
N LYS A 53 -9.04 -8.01 9.52
CA LYS A 53 -8.95 -7.62 10.93
C LYS A 53 -10.18 -8.08 11.70
N THR A 54 -11.38 -7.79 11.17
CA THR A 54 -12.65 -8.16 11.79
C THR A 54 -12.75 -9.68 11.93
N PHE A 55 -12.46 -10.44 10.89
CA PHE A 55 -12.46 -11.91 10.94
C PHE A 55 -11.50 -12.43 12.02
N ARG A 56 -10.26 -11.94 12.05
CA ARG A 56 -9.27 -12.34 13.05
C ARG A 56 -9.77 -12.07 14.48
N GLU A 57 -10.36 -10.90 14.73
CA GLU A 57 -10.89 -10.54 16.04
C GLU A 57 -12.04 -11.46 16.47
N HIS A 58 -12.95 -11.79 15.56
CA HIS A 58 -14.03 -12.76 15.83
C HIS A 58 -13.49 -14.15 16.11
N PHE A 59 -12.52 -14.60 15.31
CA PHE A 59 -11.90 -15.91 15.48
C PHE A 59 -11.21 -16.04 16.84
N LEU A 60 -10.44 -15.02 17.24
CA LEU A 60 -9.77 -15.00 18.55
C LEU A 60 -10.75 -14.99 19.71
N LYS A 61 -11.86 -14.25 19.61
CA LYS A 61 -12.93 -14.27 20.62
C LYS A 61 -13.57 -15.64 20.80
N ALA A 62 -13.67 -16.43 19.73
CA ALA A 62 -14.24 -17.78 19.80
C ALA A 62 -13.28 -18.82 20.39
N LEU A 63 -11.97 -18.53 20.43
CA LEU A 63 -10.94 -19.39 21.03
C LEU A 63 -10.73 -19.16 22.53
N GLN A 64 -11.30 -18.08 23.08
CA GLN A 64 -11.29 -17.74 24.50
C GLN A 64 -12.51 -18.32 25.20
#